data_AF-A0A618PKJ7-F1
#
_entry.id   AF-A0A618PKJ7-F1
#
_cell.length_a   1.000
_cell.length_b   1.000
_cell.length_c   1.000
_cell.angle_alpha   90.00
_cell.angle_beta   90.00
_cell.angle_gamma   90.00
#
_symmetry.space_group_name_H-M   'P 1'
#
loop_
_entity.id
_entity.type
_entity.pdbx_description
1 polymer ?
#
loop_
_entity_poly.entity_id
_entity_poly.type
_entity_poly.pdbx_seq_one_letter_code
_entity_poly.pdbx_strand_id
1 'polypeptide(L)'
;MMSEYYYSAKESGFYFAADKEVYEAGKGWPKDAIPVSDEDYKTLFSGQQAGMVITAGRDGYPVLTERQAPTEKELQQQADSKKQSLMQEANTMISTLQDAADFAMATAEE
;
A
#
# COMPACT_ATOMS: atom_id res chain seq x y z
N MET A 1 -23.73 -17.31 -13.97
CA MET A 1 -22.40 -17.71 -13.46
C MET A 1 -22.10 -16.83 -12.27
N MET A 2 -21.70 -17.40 -11.14
CA MET A 2 -21.25 -16.63 -9.98
C MET A 2 -19.80 -16.22 -10.22
N SER A 3 -19.49 -14.93 -10.14
CA SER A 3 -18.11 -14.46 -10.23
C SER A 3 -17.39 -14.83 -8.93
N GLU A 4 -16.28 -15.55 -9.05
CA GLU A 4 -15.45 -15.97 -7.91
C GLU A 4 -14.48 -14.87 -7.46
N TYR A 5 -14.22 -13.90 -8.35
CA TYR A 5 -13.29 -12.80 -8.13
C TYR A 5 -14.05 -11.48 -8.07
N TYR A 6 -13.65 -10.64 -7.13
CA TYR A 6 -14.13 -9.28 -7.00
C TYR A 6 -12.95 -8.31 -6.94
N TYR A 7 -13.11 -7.11 -7.49
CA TYR A 7 -12.08 -6.09 -7.46
C TYR A 7 -12.59 -4.84 -6.77
N SER A 8 -11.80 -4.27 -5.86
CA SER A 8 -12.10 -3.02 -5.18
C SER A 8 -11.20 -1.92 -5.71
N ALA A 9 -11.77 -0.92 -6.39
CA ALA A 9 -11.02 0.23 -6.89
C ALA A 9 -10.36 1.02 -5.76
N LYS A 10 -11.06 1.17 -4.63
CA LYS A 10 -10.57 1.90 -3.44
C LYS A 10 -9.34 1.27 -2.80
N GLU A 11 -9.31 -0.05 -2.72
CA GLU A 11 -8.18 -0.78 -2.14
C GLU A 11 -7.18 -1.24 -3.21
N SER A 12 -7.49 -1.01 -4.50
CA SER A 12 -6.69 -1.44 -5.66
C SER A 12 -6.30 -2.92 -5.57
N GLY A 13 -7.25 -3.76 -5.16
CA GLY A 13 -6.99 -5.16 -4.80
C GLY A 13 -8.12 -6.11 -5.20
N PHE A 14 -7.76 -7.39 -5.38
CA PHE A 14 -8.70 -8.48 -5.64
C PHE A 14 -9.13 -9.19 -4.35
N TYR A 15 -10.39 -9.59 -4.31
CA TYR A 15 -11.05 -10.29 -3.21
C TYR A 15 -11.73 -11.53 -3.76
N PHE A 16 -11.55 -12.66 -3.09
CA PHE A 16 -12.15 -13.91 -3.49
C PHE A 16 -13.50 -14.09 -2.79
N ALA A 17 -14.50 -14.52 -3.54
CA ALA A 17 -15.83 -14.82 -3.00
C ALA A 17 -15.78 -15.90 -1.91
N ALA A 18 -14.87 -16.87 -2.07
CA ALA A 18 -14.64 -17.95 -1.12
C ALA A 18 -14.13 -17.45 0.25
N ASP A 19 -13.36 -16.36 0.25
CA ASP A 19 -12.81 -15.75 1.46
C ASP A 19 -13.69 -14.62 2.01
N LYS A 20 -14.88 -14.41 1.44
CA LYS A 20 -15.78 -13.33 1.84
C LYS A 20 -16.06 -13.34 3.34
N GLU A 21 -16.34 -14.51 3.91
CA GLU A 21 -16.60 -14.68 5.35
C GLU A 21 -15.38 -14.27 6.19
N VAL A 22 -14.16 -14.53 5.71
CA VAL A 22 -12.91 -14.14 6.37
C VAL A 22 -12.73 -12.62 6.34
N TYR A 23 -13.00 -11.98 5.21
CA TYR A 23 -12.94 -10.52 5.10
C TYR A 23 -14.00 -9.84 5.95
N GLU A 24 -15.23 -10.37 5.96
CA GLU A 24 -16.34 -9.85 6.78
C GLU A 24 -16.09 -10.01 8.29
N ALA A 25 -15.40 -11.07 8.71
CA ALA A 25 -14.95 -11.24 10.10
C ALA A 25 -13.82 -10.29 10.50
N GLY A 26 -13.09 -9.73 9.53
CA GLY A 26 -11.97 -8.81 9.73
C GLY A 26 -12.35 -7.34 9.54
N LYS A 27 -11.75 -6.70 8.53
CA LYS A 27 -11.99 -5.29 8.19
C LYS A 27 -13.31 -5.03 7.46
N GLY A 28 -14.02 -6.09 7.07
CA GLY A 28 -15.24 -6.01 6.26
C GLY A 28 -14.97 -6.18 4.77
N TRP A 29 -16.03 -6.51 4.03
CA TRP A 29 -16.00 -6.57 2.57
C TRP A 29 -16.12 -5.17 1.95
N PRO A 30 -15.34 -4.83 0.90
CA PRO A 30 -15.40 -3.52 0.28
C PRO A 30 -16.76 -3.29 -0.40
N LYS A 31 -17.38 -2.13 -0.15
CA LYS A 31 -18.64 -1.72 -0.82
C LYS A 31 -18.47 -1.42 -2.30
N ASP A 32 -17.25 -1.13 -2.71
CA ASP A 32 -16.85 -0.82 -4.09
C ASP A 32 -16.43 -2.08 -4.85
N ALA A 33 -16.53 -3.25 -4.21
CA ALA A 33 -16.14 -4.53 -4.79
C ALA A 33 -17.10 -4.91 -5.92
N ILE A 34 -16.58 -4.97 -7.14
CA ILE A 34 -17.32 -5.34 -8.34
C ILE A 34 -16.94 -6.76 -8.78
N PRO A 35 -17.89 -7.54 -9.33
CA PRO A 35 -17.61 -8.89 -9.81
C PRO A 35 -16.73 -8.86 -11.07
N VAL A 36 -15.75 -9.75 -11.12
CA VAL A 36 -14.80 -9.93 -12.23
C VAL A 36 -14.91 -11.37 -12.74
N SER A 37 -14.91 -11.53 -14.06
CA SER A 37 -14.96 -12.87 -14.67
C SER A 37 -13.60 -13.57 -14.55
N ASP A 38 -13.58 -14.90 -14.53
CA ASP A 38 -12.31 -15.66 -14.52
C ASP A 38 -11.43 -15.33 -15.75
N GLU A 39 -12.05 -15.15 -16.92
CA GLU A 39 -11.36 -14.76 -18.15
C GLU A 39 -10.68 -13.38 -18.03
N ASP A 40 -11.40 -12.40 -17.46
CA ASP A 40 -10.86 -11.07 -17.18
C ASP A 40 -9.72 -11.16 -16.17
N TYR A 41 -9.92 -11.86 -15.05
CA TYR A 41 -8.90 -12.07 -14.03
C TYR A 41 -7.62 -12.69 -14.61
N LYS A 42 -7.73 -13.75 -15.43
CA LYS A 42 -6.58 -14.37 -16.10
C LYS A 42 -5.88 -13.43 -17.07
N THR A 43 -6.63 -12.64 -17.81
CA THR A 43 -6.08 -11.64 -18.74
C THR A 43 -5.29 -10.58 -17.98
N LEU A 44 -5.88 -10.03 -16.91
CA LEU A 44 -5.27 -9.05 -16.02
C LEU A 44 -4.01 -9.62 -15.34
N PHE A 45 -4.08 -10.85 -14.84
CA PHE A 45 -2.93 -11.52 -14.22
C PHE A 45 -1.79 -11.76 -15.22
N SER A 46 -2.12 -12.14 -16.46
CA SER A 46 -1.14 -12.33 -17.53
C SER A 46 -0.46 -11.01 -17.91
N GLY A 47 -1.22 -9.91 -18.03
CA GLY A 47 -0.65 -8.59 -18.30
C GLY A 47 0.22 -8.08 -17.14
N GLN A 48 -0.14 -8.38 -15.89
CA GLN A 48 0.70 -8.06 -14.74
C GLN A 48 2.04 -8.81 -14.80
N GLN A 49 2.04 -10.09 -15.19
CA GLN A 49 3.28 -10.85 -15.41
C GLN A 49 4.11 -10.31 -16.58
N ALA A 50 3.47 -9.68 -17.58
CA ALA A 50 4.14 -8.98 -18.67
C ALA A 50 4.71 -7.60 -18.26
N GLY A 51 4.56 -7.19 -16.99
CA GLY A 51 5.14 -5.95 -16.43
C GLY A 51 4.18 -4.76 -16.39
N MET A 52 2.90 -4.97 -16.74
CA MET A 52 1.85 -3.96 -16.60
C MET A 52 1.33 -3.91 -15.15
N VAL A 53 0.53 -2.89 -14.83
CA VAL A 53 -0.08 -2.70 -13.51
C VAL A 53 -1.59 -2.74 -13.67
N ILE A 54 -2.24 -3.54 -12.82
CA ILE A 54 -3.70 -3.59 -12.74
C ILE A 54 -4.17 -2.39 -11.92
N THR A 55 -4.95 -1.51 -12.52
CA THR A 55 -5.51 -0.33 -11.86
C THR A 55 -7.01 -0.26 -12.07
N ALA A 56 -7.70 0.55 -11.27
CA ALA A 56 -9.12 0.79 -11.43
C ALA A 56 -9.39 1.73 -12.61
N GLY A 57 -10.21 1.28 -13.56
CA GLY A 57 -10.77 2.10 -14.62
C GLY A 57 -11.80 3.11 -14.09
N ARG A 58 -12.36 3.92 -14.99
CA ARG A 58 -13.38 4.94 -14.64
C ARG A 58 -14.65 4.35 -14.04
N ASP A 59 -14.98 3.12 -14.41
CA ASP A 59 -16.14 2.38 -13.93
C ASP A 59 -15.83 1.52 -12.69
N GLY A 60 -14.62 1.66 -12.11
CA GLY A 60 -14.13 0.81 -11.04
C GLY A 60 -13.62 -0.56 -11.52
N TYR A 61 -13.85 -0.91 -12.79
CA TYR A 61 -13.40 -2.17 -13.40
C TYR A 61 -11.88 -2.27 -13.46
N PRO A 62 -11.27 -3.39 -13.07
CA PRO A 62 -9.83 -3.55 -13.17
C PRO A 62 -9.41 -3.54 -14.65
N VAL A 63 -8.43 -2.70 -14.96
CA VAL A 63 -7.87 -2.55 -16.30
C VAL A 63 -6.36 -2.68 -16.23
N LEU A 64 -5.79 -3.30 -17.26
CA LEU A 64 -4.35 -3.31 -17.45
C LEU A 64 -3.91 -1.95 -17.97
N THR A 65 -3.05 -1.31 -17.21
CA THR A 65 -2.39 -0.09 -17.63
C THR A 65 -0.90 -0.31 -17.63
N GLU A 66 -0.21 0.32 -18.57
CA GLU A 66 1.23 0.46 -18.45
C GLU A 66 1.52 1.17 -17.13
N ARG A 67 2.62 0.82 -16.45
CA ARG A 67 3.06 1.56 -15.27
C ARG A 67 3.26 3.01 -15.69
N GLN A 68 2.27 3.86 -15.45
CA GLN A 68 2.45 5.29 -15.57
C GLN A 68 3.65 5.64 -14.70
N ALA A 69 4.64 6.29 -15.30
CA ALA A 69 5.76 6.81 -14.53
C ALA A 69 5.17 7.57 -13.33
N PRO A 70 5.66 7.31 -12.11
CA PRO A 70 5.13 7.98 -10.92
C PRO A 70 5.07 9.47 -11.23
N THR A 71 3.89 10.06 -11.07
CA THR A 71 3.73 11.49 -11.38
C THR A 71 4.68 12.29 -10.50
N GLU A 72 5.15 13.44 -10.97
CA GLU A 72 6.08 14.30 -10.21
C GLU A 72 5.61 14.53 -8.76
N LYS A 73 4.30 14.63 -8.57
CA LYS A 73 3.66 14.76 -7.25
C LYS A 73 3.82 13.52 -6.35
N GLU A 74 3.80 12.31 -6.89
CA GLU A 74 4.03 11.08 -6.13
C GLU A 74 5.51 10.91 -5.79
N LEU A 75 6.41 11.27 -6.71
CA LEU A 75 7.85 11.32 -6.45
C LEU A 75 8.19 12.33 -5.35
N GLN A 76 7.56 13.51 -5.38
CA GLN A 76 7.72 14.54 -4.35
C GLN A 76 7.28 14.00 -2.98
N GLN A 77 6.10 13.39 -2.89
CA GLN A 77 5.60 12.84 -1.63
C GLN A 77 6.48 11.71 -1.10
N GLN A 78 6.97 10.81 -1.95
CA GLN A 78 7.91 9.77 -1.54
C GLN A 78 9.23 10.35 -1.05
N ALA A 79 9.76 11.38 -1.71
CA ALA A 79 10.97 12.07 -1.30
C ALA A 79 10.79 12.79 0.05
N ASP A 80 9.66 13.48 0.25
CA ASP A 80 9.33 14.16 1.50
C ASP A 80 9.13 13.17 2.65
N SER A 81 8.38 12.08 2.43
CA SER A 81 8.22 11.03 3.46
C SER A 81 9.57 10.39 3.81
N LYS A 82 10.42 10.10 2.82
CA LYS A 82 11.75 9.53 3.06
C LYS A 82 12.66 10.50 3.82
N LYS A 83 12.63 11.79 3.46
CA LYS A 83 13.35 12.85 4.17
C LYS A 83 12.87 12.96 5.62
N GLN A 84 11.56 12.95 5.85
CA GLN A 84 10.98 13.01 7.20
C GLN A 84 11.35 11.79 8.04
N SER A 85 11.32 10.58 7.47
CA SER A 85 11.75 9.37 8.18
C SER A 85 13.23 9.43 8.58
N LEU A 86 14.11 9.84 7.65
CA LEU A 86 15.55 9.98 7.93
C LEU A 86 15.83 11.07 8.97
N MET A 87 15.11 12.19 8.92
CA MET A 87 15.23 13.25 9.93
C MET A 87 14.75 12.79 11.31
N GLN A 88 13.66 12.02 11.37
CA GLN A 88 13.18 11.46 12.64
C GLN A 88 14.19 10.46 13.23
N GLU A 89 14.72 9.55 12.41
CA GLU A 89 15.74 8.59 12.84
C GLU A 89 17.00 9.28 13.37
N ALA A 90 17.49 10.30 12.66
CA ALA A 90 18.63 11.10 13.10
C ALA A 90 18.34 11.85 14.43
N ASN A 91 17.16 12.45 14.57
CA ASN A 91 16.78 13.12 15.82
C ASN A 91 16.68 12.13 16.99
N THR A 92 16.09 10.95 16.78
CA THR A 92 16.03 9.91 17.82
C THR A 92 17.43 9.48 18.26
N MET A 93 18.37 9.29 17.34
CA MET A 93 19.75 8.99 17.68
C MET A 93 20.42 10.12 18.47
N ILE A 94 20.25 11.38 18.03
CA ILE A 94 20.84 12.54 18.72
C ILE A 94 20.28 12.68 20.13
N SER A 95 18.95 12.59 20.31
CA SER A 95 18.32 12.66 21.64
C SER A 95 18.82 11.55 22.55
N THR A 96 18.88 10.31 22.05
CA THR A 96 19.39 9.17 22.84
C THR A 96 20.83 9.39 23.31
N LEU A 97 21.69 9.96 22.45
CA LEU A 97 23.08 10.27 22.80
C LEU A 97 23.18 11.46 23.76
N GLN A 98 22.33 12.47 23.63
CA GLN A 98 22.25 13.60 24.57
C GLN A 98 21.81 13.13 25.95
N ASP A 99 20.72 12.37 26.06
CA ASP A 99 20.25 11.81 27.32
C ASP A 99 21.32 10.95 28.00
N ALA A 100 22.07 10.15 27.22
CA ALA A 100 23.18 9.36 27.75
C ALA A 100 24.36 10.22 28.25
N ALA A 101 24.66 11.32 27.57
CA ALA A 101 25.72 12.25 27.95
C ALA A 101 25.34 13.06 29.20
N ASP A 102 24.10 13.55 29.28
CA ASP A 102 23.56 14.24 30.45
C ASP A 102 23.50 13.30 31.67
N PHE A 103 23.10 12.05 31.48
CA PHE A 103 23.10 11.04 32.55
C PHE A 103 24.54 10.74 33.03
N ALA A 104 25.49 10.59 32.11
CA ALA A 104 26.89 10.36 32.47
C ALA A 104 27.51 11.54 33.22
N MET A 105 27.18 12.78 32.83
CA MET A 105 27.66 14.00 33.50
C MET A 105 27.05 14.13 34.90
N ALA A 106 25.75 13.87 35.05
CA ALA A 106 25.08 13.89 36.35
C ALA A 106 25.62 12.85 37.33
N THR A 107 26.07 11.68 36.85
CA THR A 107 26.66 10.64 37.71
C THR A 107 28.13 10.87 38.07
N ALA A 108 28.81 11.83 37.42
CA ALA A 108 30.22 12.15 37.68
C ALA A 108 30.41 13.28 38.71
N GLU A 109 29.32 13.97 39.10
CA GLU A 109 29.34 15.10 40.05
C GLU A 109 28.95 14.73 41.50
N GLU A 110 28.77 13.43 41.82
CA GLU A 110 28.58 12.90 43.17
C GLU A 110 29.90 12.38 43.79
#